data_AF-A0A0D9VPA8-F1
#
_entry.id   AF-A0A0D9VPA8-F1
#
_cell.length_a   1.000
_cell.length_b   1.000
_cell.length_c   1.000
_cell.angle_alpha   90.00
_cell.angle_beta   90.00
_cell.angle_gamma   90.00
#
_symmetry.space_group_name_H-M   'P 1'
#
loop_
_entity.id
_entity.type
_entity.pdbx_description
1 polymer ?
#
loop_
_entity_poly.entity_id
_entity_poly.type
_entity_poly.pdbx_seq_one_letter_code
_entity_poly.pdbx_strand_id
1 'polypeptide(L)'
;MGTVTMASYAAVLRPRASSSSSLPHGPRRRAPTTRRAALPSTTTRSPPALTKTRKQQQQPTATRLYSVTPCPLLLAALLPGAEPVRAVFEPFVELVKTFDLPGWLVHWGHPGNMAVVLFAMGGYGTYLGFRIKLSDDPEEKAKAKDLHPKLLAGMFFFFALGATGGVTALLTSDKPIFESPHAVTGIIGLALLTIQSILPTLFEGNPSLRNAHGLLGSGIMTLFLIHAAFGLQLGLSF
;
A
#
# COMPACT_ATOMS: atom_id res chain seq x y z
N MET A 1 -47.14 -38.43 17.25
CA MET A 1 -48.34 -37.61 17.01
C MET A 1 -47.99 -36.16 17.31
N GLY A 2 -48.23 -35.24 16.37
CA GLY A 2 -48.01 -33.80 16.59
C GLY A 2 -47.24 -33.11 15.46
N THR A 3 -47.67 -33.27 14.21
CA THR A 3 -47.29 -32.46 13.05
C THR A 3 -47.96 -31.08 13.10
N VAL A 4 -47.21 -29.99 12.87
CA VAL A 4 -47.74 -28.67 12.51
C VAL A 4 -46.83 -28.07 11.42
N THR A 5 -47.14 -28.29 10.15
CA THR A 5 -47.91 -27.41 9.22
C THR A 5 -47.06 -26.30 8.61
N MET A 6 -46.64 -26.55 7.37
CA MET A 6 -46.19 -25.57 6.37
C MET A 6 -47.35 -24.69 5.90
N ALA A 7 -47.10 -23.40 5.67
CA ALA A 7 -47.99 -22.53 4.91
C ALA A 7 -47.17 -21.70 3.90
N SER A 8 -47.25 -22.10 2.64
CA SER A 8 -46.99 -21.28 1.46
C SER A 8 -48.15 -20.32 1.23
N TYR A 9 -47.90 -19.07 0.81
CA TYR A 9 -48.82 -18.34 -0.06
C TYR A 9 -48.07 -17.45 -1.04
N ALA A 10 -48.70 -17.30 -2.21
CA ALA A 10 -48.12 -17.01 -3.50
C ALA A 10 -48.02 -15.52 -3.85
N ALA A 11 -47.13 -15.27 -4.81
CA ALA A 11 -47.23 -14.34 -5.94
C ALA A 11 -48.38 -13.32 -5.98
N VAL A 12 -48.03 -12.04 -6.12
CA VAL A 12 -48.88 -11.01 -6.72
C VAL A 12 -48.11 -10.26 -7.81
N LEU A 13 -48.86 -9.95 -8.86
CA LEU A 13 -48.51 -9.56 -10.21
C LEU A 13 -48.13 -8.07 -10.37
N ARG A 14 -47.36 -7.84 -11.44
CA ARG A 14 -47.07 -6.62 -12.25
C ARG A 14 -48.18 -5.55 -12.32
N PRO A 15 -47.85 -4.27 -12.66
CA PRO A 15 -47.87 -3.90 -14.08
C PRO A 15 -46.79 -2.92 -14.58
N ARG A 16 -46.72 -2.90 -15.91
CA ARG A 16 -45.87 -2.18 -16.87
C ARG A 16 -46.43 -0.77 -17.13
N ALA A 17 -45.56 0.22 -17.33
CA ALA A 17 -45.92 1.42 -18.09
C ALA A 17 -44.71 1.95 -18.87
N SER A 18 -44.94 2.16 -20.16
CA SER A 18 -44.09 2.79 -21.16
C SER A 18 -44.68 4.15 -21.50
N SER A 19 -43.85 5.18 -21.69
CA SER A 19 -44.24 6.36 -22.48
C SER A 19 -43.01 7.15 -22.93
N SER A 20 -42.89 7.24 -24.25
CA SER A 20 -42.06 8.13 -25.06
C SER A 20 -42.64 9.54 -25.14
N SER A 21 -41.79 10.58 -25.22
CA SER A 21 -42.10 11.82 -25.95
C SER A 21 -40.85 12.67 -26.21
N SER A 22 -40.83 13.29 -27.38
CA SER A 22 -39.72 13.99 -28.05
C SER A 22 -40.02 15.48 -28.31
N LEU A 23 -38.98 16.34 -28.16
CA LEU A 23 -38.68 17.63 -28.87
C LEU A 23 -39.58 18.88 -28.59
N PRO A 24 -39.22 20.14 -29.03
CA PRO A 24 -37.92 20.83 -29.26
C PRO A 24 -37.85 22.33 -28.81
N HIS A 25 -36.68 22.98 -29.07
CA HIS A 25 -36.43 24.39 -29.47
C HIS A 25 -36.35 25.58 -28.48
N GLY A 26 -35.27 26.37 -28.64
CA GLY A 26 -35.17 27.79 -28.27
C GLY A 26 -33.73 28.38 -28.40
N PRO A 27 -33.46 29.32 -29.34
CA PRO A 27 -32.16 30.00 -29.49
C PRO A 27 -32.16 31.50 -29.09
N ARG A 28 -30.98 32.13 -29.16
CA ARG A 28 -30.59 33.57 -29.01
C ARG A 28 -30.31 34.02 -27.57
N ARG A 29 -29.24 34.78 -27.29
CA ARG A 29 -28.89 36.08 -27.88
C ARG A 29 -27.40 36.44 -27.65
N ARG A 30 -26.82 37.16 -28.60
CA ARG A 30 -25.42 37.61 -28.69
C ARG A 30 -25.29 39.11 -28.37
N ALA A 31 -24.07 39.51 -28.01
CA ALA A 31 -23.39 40.80 -28.23
C ALA A 31 -23.39 41.84 -27.07
N PRO A 32 -22.54 42.88 -27.11
CA PRO A 32 -21.07 42.82 -27.08
C PRO A 32 -20.45 43.90 -26.15
N THR A 33 -19.18 43.78 -25.75
CA THR A 33 -18.41 44.96 -25.28
C THR A 33 -16.94 44.89 -25.68
N THR A 34 -16.56 45.94 -26.40
CA THR A 34 -15.23 46.37 -26.83
C THR A 34 -14.34 46.82 -25.67
N ARG A 35 -13.03 46.50 -25.69
CA ARG A 35 -11.96 47.52 -25.57
C ARG A 35 -10.59 46.96 -26.00
N ARG A 36 -9.84 47.82 -26.69
CA ARG A 36 -8.55 47.63 -27.38
C ARG A 36 -7.46 48.39 -26.62
N ALA A 37 -6.26 47.81 -26.45
CA ALA A 37 -4.97 48.48 -26.24
C ALA A 37 -3.86 47.38 -26.31
N ALA A 38 -3.08 47.24 -27.39
CA ALA A 38 -1.89 48.00 -27.83
C ALA A 38 -0.59 47.65 -27.04
N LEU A 39 0.41 47.16 -27.78
CA LEU A 39 1.76 46.67 -27.37
C LEU A 39 2.83 47.83 -27.39
N PRO A 40 4.16 47.58 -27.45
CA PRO A 40 5.14 47.75 -26.37
C PRO A 40 6.27 48.76 -26.70
N SER A 41 7.22 49.04 -25.78
CA SER A 41 8.53 49.58 -26.17
C SER A 41 9.60 49.50 -25.06
N THR A 42 10.85 49.51 -25.53
CA THR A 42 12.10 49.09 -24.90
C THR A 42 12.99 50.30 -24.58
N THR A 43 13.94 50.11 -23.65
CA THR A 43 15.36 50.59 -23.67
C THR A 43 15.79 51.78 -22.77
N THR A 44 16.87 51.48 -22.02
CA THR A 44 18.14 52.25 -21.80
C THR A 44 18.37 53.12 -20.54
N ARG A 45 19.42 52.68 -19.80
CA ARG A 45 20.65 53.41 -19.39
C ARG A 45 20.76 54.02 -17.97
N SER A 46 21.72 53.49 -17.20
CA SER A 46 22.28 53.93 -15.89
C SER A 46 23.45 54.96 -16.07
N PRO A 47 24.24 55.36 -15.03
CA PRO A 47 24.09 55.62 -13.57
C PRO A 47 24.67 57.04 -13.18
N PRO A 48 25.05 57.45 -11.93
CA PRO A 48 26.17 56.90 -11.12
C PRO A 48 26.09 56.98 -9.56
N ALA A 49 27.06 56.29 -8.93
CA ALA A 49 27.80 56.60 -7.70
C ALA A 49 27.20 56.47 -6.27
N LEU A 50 27.59 55.36 -5.63
CA LEU A 50 28.26 55.22 -4.33
C LEU A 50 27.69 55.91 -3.07
N THR A 51 27.20 55.09 -2.13
CA THR A 51 27.44 55.31 -0.69
C THR A 51 27.39 53.99 0.06
N LYS A 52 28.49 53.67 0.75
CA LYS A 52 28.62 52.52 1.67
C LYS A 52 27.70 52.73 2.87
N THR A 53 26.90 51.73 3.24
CA THR A 53 26.51 51.52 4.64
C THR A 53 26.40 50.02 4.95
N ARG A 54 27.27 49.61 5.87
CA ARG A 54 27.41 48.29 6.49
C ARG A 54 26.16 47.95 7.32
N LYS A 55 25.44 46.86 7.02
CA LYS A 55 24.62 46.11 8.01
C LYS A 55 24.51 44.61 7.69
N GLN A 56 24.97 43.84 8.66
CA GLN A 56 24.56 42.49 9.07
C GLN A 56 24.51 41.36 8.01
N GLN A 57 25.55 40.53 8.06
CA GLN A 57 25.59 39.20 7.50
C GLN A 57 24.65 38.28 8.29
N GLN A 58 23.41 38.14 7.83
CA GLN A 58 22.54 37.04 8.25
C GLN A 58 23.09 35.76 7.63
N GLN A 59 23.57 34.84 8.48
CA GLN A 59 23.81 33.46 8.07
C GLN A 59 22.50 32.88 7.54
N PRO A 60 22.47 32.28 6.34
CA PRO A 60 21.33 31.46 5.97
C PRO A 60 21.33 30.25 6.90
N THR A 61 20.29 30.13 7.73
CA THR A 61 19.99 28.88 8.44
C THR A 61 19.84 27.81 7.36
N ALA A 62 20.87 26.98 7.22
CA ALA A 62 20.87 25.86 6.32
C ALA A 62 19.85 24.85 6.85
N THR A 63 18.63 24.89 6.32
CA THR A 63 17.66 23.82 6.49
C THR A 63 18.23 22.60 5.79
N ARG A 64 18.88 21.72 6.56
CA ARG A 64 19.45 20.48 6.09
C ARG A 64 18.30 19.53 5.76
N LEU A 65 17.89 19.52 4.50
CA LEU A 65 16.95 18.53 3.98
C LEU A 65 17.67 17.18 3.95
N TYR A 66 17.31 16.31 4.90
CA TYR A 66 17.69 14.91 4.85
C TYR A 66 16.86 14.24 3.75
N SER A 67 17.41 14.17 2.54
CA SER A 67 16.93 13.28 1.49
C SER A 67 17.19 11.85 1.95
N VAL A 68 16.16 11.20 2.50
CA VAL A 68 16.14 9.75 2.64
C VAL A 68 15.95 9.19 1.24
N THR A 69 17.05 9.09 0.51
CA THR A 69 17.07 8.45 -0.80
C THR A 69 16.63 7.00 -0.60
N PRO A 70 15.57 6.50 -1.26
CA PRO A 70 15.10 5.11 -1.11
C PRO A 70 16.03 4.07 -1.76
N CYS A 71 17.22 4.49 -2.21
CA CYS A 71 18.17 3.70 -2.98
C CYS A 71 19.05 2.69 -2.19
N PRO A 72 19.24 2.74 -0.85
CA PRO A 72 20.04 1.70 -0.20
C PRO A 72 19.31 0.35 -0.13
N LEU A 73 17.97 0.35 -0.17
CA LEU A 73 17.17 -0.88 -0.10
C LEU A 73 17.25 -1.73 -1.37
N LEU A 74 17.35 -1.08 -2.54
CA LEU A 74 17.46 -1.79 -3.83
C LEU A 74 18.87 -2.30 -4.09
N LEU A 75 19.91 -1.62 -3.58
CA LEU A 75 21.31 -2.00 -3.82
C LEU A 75 21.80 -3.10 -2.87
N ALA A 76 21.29 -3.15 -1.62
CA ALA A 76 21.63 -4.20 -0.66
C ALA A 76 21.09 -5.58 -1.05
N ALA A 77 20.01 -5.64 -1.84
CA ALA A 77 19.42 -6.89 -2.33
C ALA A 77 20.19 -7.55 -3.48
N LEU A 78 21.15 -6.84 -4.11
CA LEU A 78 21.89 -7.32 -5.29
C LEU A 78 23.29 -7.86 -4.99
N LEU A 79 23.79 -7.73 -3.76
CA LEU A 79 25.14 -8.16 -3.39
C LEU A 79 25.12 -9.55 -2.73
N PRO A 80 25.94 -10.51 -3.18
CA PRO A 80 26.05 -11.81 -2.54
C PRO A 80 26.76 -11.66 -1.17
N GLY A 81 26.01 -11.85 -0.10
CA GLY A 81 26.52 -11.84 1.28
C GLY A 81 25.51 -11.26 2.27
N ALA A 82 25.47 -11.80 3.49
CA ALA A 82 24.58 -11.31 4.56
C ALA A 82 25.07 -10.01 5.21
N GLU A 83 26.31 -9.59 4.94
CA GLU A 83 26.96 -8.43 5.58
C GLU A 83 26.28 -7.08 5.33
N PRO A 84 25.84 -6.71 4.10
CA PRO A 84 25.12 -5.46 3.87
C PRO A 84 23.74 -5.43 4.53
N VAL A 85 23.08 -6.60 4.55
CA VAL A 85 21.79 -6.80 5.23
C VAL A 85 21.98 -6.63 6.74
N ARG A 86 23.04 -7.22 7.30
CA ARG A 86 23.40 -7.10 8.71
C ARG A 86 23.66 -5.65 9.14
N ALA A 87 24.41 -4.90 8.36
CA ALA A 87 24.72 -3.49 8.66
C ALA A 87 23.47 -2.60 8.67
N VAL A 88 22.48 -2.86 7.80
CA VAL A 88 21.22 -2.09 7.77
C VAL A 88 20.33 -2.42 8.98
N PHE A 89 20.38 -3.65 9.47
CA PHE A 89 19.51 -4.12 10.55
C PHE A 89 20.14 -4.08 11.95
N GLU A 90 21.45 -3.90 12.07
CA GLU A 90 22.20 -3.79 13.34
C GLU A 90 21.56 -2.82 14.35
N PRO A 91 21.11 -1.59 13.98
CA PRO A 91 20.47 -0.68 14.93
C PRO A 91 19.16 -1.21 15.53
N PHE A 92 18.43 -2.04 14.80
CA PHE A 92 17.21 -2.69 15.29
C PHE A 92 17.53 -3.86 16.21
N VAL A 93 18.61 -4.59 15.93
CA VAL A 93 19.11 -5.67 16.79
C VAL A 93 19.55 -5.12 18.14
N GLU A 94 20.26 -4.00 18.16
CA GLU A 94 20.67 -3.33 19.39
C GLU A 94 19.48 -2.79 20.19
N LEU A 95 18.46 -2.26 19.50
CA LEU A 95 17.24 -1.79 20.15
C LEU A 95 16.52 -2.94 20.87
N VAL A 96 16.35 -4.10 20.22
CA VAL A 96 15.73 -5.29 20.85
C VAL A 96 16.55 -5.79 22.05
N LYS A 97 17.89 -5.80 21.93
CA LYS A 97 18.80 -6.17 23.04
C LYS A 97 18.69 -5.21 24.23
N THR A 98 18.43 -3.92 23.97
CA THR A 98 18.29 -2.90 25.02
C THR A 98 17.00 -3.07 25.84
N PHE A 99 15.96 -3.70 25.26
CA PHE A 99 14.68 -3.93 25.94
C PHE A 99 14.65 -5.14 26.88
N ASP A 100 15.73 -5.94 26.93
CA ASP A 100 15.87 -7.15 27.79
C ASP A 100 14.61 -8.03 27.80
N LEU A 101 14.01 -8.23 26.62
CA LEU A 101 12.74 -8.93 26.49
C LEU A 101 12.95 -10.42 26.77
N PRO A 102 12.03 -11.07 27.51
CA PRO A 102 12.15 -12.49 27.81
C PRO A 102 12.16 -13.32 26.52
N GLY A 103 13.01 -14.34 26.47
CA GLY A 103 13.28 -15.10 25.24
C GLY A 103 12.03 -15.70 24.58
N TRP A 104 11.00 -16.07 25.35
CA TRP A 104 9.73 -16.56 24.80
C TRP A 104 9.00 -15.50 23.97
N LEU A 105 9.09 -14.22 24.35
CA LEU A 105 8.44 -13.11 23.67
C LEU A 105 9.20 -12.73 22.40
N VAL A 106 10.52 -12.83 22.40
CA VAL A 106 11.34 -12.66 21.20
C VAL A 106 11.07 -13.78 20.19
N HIS A 107 10.95 -15.01 20.69
CA HIS A 107 10.69 -16.20 19.87
C HIS A 107 9.31 -16.20 19.22
N TRP A 108 8.27 -15.93 20.01
CA TRP A 108 6.88 -15.97 19.53
C TRP A 108 6.33 -14.62 19.07
N GLY A 109 7.02 -13.52 19.36
CA GLY A 109 6.56 -12.17 19.02
C GLY A 109 6.45 -11.96 17.52
N HIS A 110 7.44 -12.38 16.74
CA HIS A 110 7.38 -12.31 15.28
C HIS A 110 6.24 -13.16 14.69
N PRO A 111 6.17 -14.50 14.91
CA PRO A 111 5.11 -15.31 14.33
C PRO A 111 3.71 -14.94 14.86
N GLY A 112 3.59 -14.55 16.13
CA GLY A 112 2.34 -14.10 16.74
C GLY A 112 1.81 -12.82 16.10
N ASN A 113 2.64 -11.77 16.01
CA ASN A 113 2.23 -10.50 15.38
C ASN A 113 1.95 -10.69 13.89
N MET A 114 2.78 -11.47 13.19
CA MET A 114 2.58 -11.71 11.76
C MET A 114 1.32 -12.52 11.48
N ALA A 115 0.92 -13.44 12.36
CA ALA A 115 -0.36 -14.14 12.24
C ALA A 115 -1.55 -13.16 12.33
N VAL A 116 -1.56 -12.24 13.29
CA VAL A 116 -2.62 -11.23 13.42
C VAL A 116 -2.69 -10.37 12.16
N VAL A 117 -1.55 -9.87 11.67
CA VAL A 117 -1.49 -9.07 10.44
C VAL A 117 -1.98 -9.86 9.23
N LEU A 118 -1.53 -11.11 9.07
CA LEU A 118 -1.92 -11.96 7.95
C LEU A 118 -3.42 -12.22 7.93
N PHE A 119 -4.01 -12.65 9.05
CA PHE A 119 -5.43 -13.04 9.08
C PHE A 119 -6.36 -11.83 9.19
N ALA A 120 -6.08 -10.89 10.08
CA ALA A 120 -6.97 -9.75 10.31
C ALA A 120 -6.85 -8.73 9.18
N MET A 121 -5.63 -8.38 8.74
CA MET A 121 -5.46 -7.37 7.70
C MET A 121 -5.45 -7.99 6.30
N GLY A 122 -4.65 -9.04 6.10
CA GLY A 122 -4.55 -9.72 4.80
C GLY A 122 -5.80 -10.52 4.45
N GLY A 123 -6.32 -11.31 5.40
CA GLY A 123 -7.53 -12.11 5.22
C GLY A 123 -8.77 -11.26 4.99
N TYR A 124 -9.05 -10.32 5.91
CA TYR A 124 -10.20 -9.41 5.75
C TYR A 124 -10.02 -8.48 4.55
N GLY A 125 -8.81 -7.97 4.31
CA GLY A 125 -8.48 -7.16 3.14
C GLY A 125 -8.78 -7.90 1.83
N THR A 126 -8.34 -9.15 1.72
CA THR A 126 -8.62 -10.02 0.57
C THR A 126 -10.11 -10.29 0.41
N TYR A 127 -10.82 -10.57 1.50
CA TYR A 127 -12.28 -10.69 1.49
C TYR A 127 -12.96 -9.44 0.93
N LEU A 128 -12.56 -8.24 1.37
CA LEU A 128 -13.07 -6.99 0.83
C LEU A 128 -12.75 -6.84 -0.67
N GLY A 129 -11.59 -7.31 -1.12
CA GLY A 129 -11.25 -7.37 -2.54
C GLY A 129 -12.27 -8.18 -3.36
N PHE A 130 -12.71 -9.33 -2.84
CA PHE A 130 -13.79 -10.10 -3.45
C PHE A 130 -15.14 -9.38 -3.39
N ARG A 131 -15.46 -8.69 -2.29
CA ARG A 131 -16.71 -7.89 -2.18
C ARG A 131 -16.75 -6.74 -3.19
N ILE A 132 -15.61 -6.09 -3.48
CA ILE A 132 -15.53 -5.07 -4.54
C ILE A 132 -15.93 -5.65 -5.91
N LYS A 133 -15.51 -6.90 -6.18
CA LYS A 133 -15.74 -7.57 -7.47
C LYS A 133 -17.12 -8.22 -7.59
N LEU A 134 -17.61 -8.83 -6.51
CA LEU A 134 -18.75 -9.76 -6.55
C LEU A 134 -20.03 -9.25 -5.87
N SER A 135 -19.97 -8.22 -5.01
CA SER A 135 -21.18 -7.72 -4.35
C SER A 135 -22.08 -6.94 -5.32
N ASP A 136 -23.40 -6.99 -5.17
CA ASP A 136 -24.34 -6.16 -5.94
C ASP A 136 -24.77 -4.88 -5.19
N ASP A 137 -24.46 -4.81 -3.89
CA ASP A 137 -24.80 -3.66 -3.04
C ASP A 137 -23.81 -2.49 -3.27
N PRO A 138 -24.29 -1.32 -3.73
CA PRO A 138 -23.45 -0.14 -3.91
C PRO A 138 -22.85 0.41 -2.61
N GLU A 139 -23.55 0.31 -1.47
CA GLU A 139 -23.05 0.81 -0.19
C GLU A 139 -21.87 -0.04 0.29
N GLU A 140 -22.04 -1.36 0.24
CA GLU A 140 -20.99 -2.29 0.61
C GLU A 140 -19.76 -2.20 -0.31
N LYS A 141 -19.97 -2.09 -1.62
CA LYS A 141 -18.88 -1.86 -2.59
C LYS A 141 -18.10 -0.59 -2.27
N ALA A 142 -18.77 0.48 -1.86
CA ALA A 142 -18.10 1.73 -1.48
C ALA A 142 -17.25 1.54 -0.21
N LYS A 143 -17.80 0.91 0.83
CA LYS A 143 -17.06 0.58 2.05
C LYS A 143 -15.86 -0.33 1.77
N ALA A 144 -16.03 -1.36 0.95
CA ALA A 144 -14.96 -2.28 0.60
C ALA A 144 -13.84 -1.59 -0.19
N LYS A 145 -14.17 -0.69 -1.13
CA LYS A 145 -13.17 0.10 -1.87
C LYS A 145 -12.37 1.06 -0.99
N ASP A 146 -12.96 1.56 0.08
CA ASP A 146 -12.26 2.43 1.04
C ASP A 146 -11.37 1.62 2.00
N LEU A 147 -11.90 0.51 2.53
CA LEU A 147 -11.22 -0.29 3.55
C LEU A 147 -10.14 -1.22 2.98
N HIS A 148 -10.36 -1.81 1.80
CA HIS A 148 -9.41 -2.72 1.15
C HIS A 148 -8.00 -2.11 1.04
N PRO A 149 -7.78 -0.96 0.36
CA PRO A 149 -6.44 -0.40 0.23
C PRO A 149 -5.81 -0.02 1.57
N LYS A 150 -6.61 0.43 2.57
CA LYS A 150 -6.10 0.78 3.90
C LYS A 150 -5.58 -0.45 4.64
N LEU A 151 -6.34 -1.55 4.64
CA LEU A 151 -5.96 -2.80 5.28
C LEU A 151 -4.77 -3.46 4.59
N LEU A 152 -4.73 -3.49 3.25
CA LEU A 152 -3.61 -4.09 2.53
C LEU A 152 -2.35 -3.23 2.57
N ALA A 153 -2.47 -1.90 2.58
CA ALA A 153 -1.32 -1.02 2.82
C ALA A 153 -0.76 -1.21 4.24
N GLY A 154 -1.64 -1.34 5.23
CA GLY A 154 -1.22 -1.66 6.60
C GLY A 154 -0.57 -3.05 6.70
N MET A 155 -1.12 -4.07 6.02
CA MET A 155 -0.50 -5.40 5.94
C MET A 155 0.89 -5.31 5.33
N PHE A 156 1.05 -4.61 4.20
CA PHE A 156 2.36 -4.39 3.57
C PHE A 156 3.36 -3.75 4.54
N PHE A 157 2.94 -2.69 5.22
CA PHE A 157 3.78 -1.98 6.19
C PHE A 157 4.24 -2.90 7.33
N PHE A 158 3.31 -3.60 7.98
CA PHE A 158 3.66 -4.47 9.10
C PHE A 158 4.42 -5.72 8.66
N PHE A 159 4.21 -6.22 7.43
CA PHE A 159 5.03 -7.31 6.87
C PHE A 159 6.45 -6.86 6.56
N ALA A 160 6.65 -5.64 6.05
CA ALA A 160 7.99 -5.08 5.87
C ALA A 160 8.72 -4.91 7.22
N LEU A 161 8.03 -4.43 8.25
CA LEU A 161 8.56 -4.41 9.62
C LEU A 161 8.79 -5.80 10.19
N GLY A 162 7.90 -6.75 9.92
CA GLY A 162 8.06 -8.16 10.31
C GLY A 162 9.30 -8.80 9.68
N ALA A 163 9.53 -8.55 8.39
CA ALA A 163 10.71 -9.03 7.67
C ALA A 163 12.02 -8.51 8.30
N THR A 164 12.02 -7.27 8.82
CA THR A 164 13.13 -6.71 9.61
C THR A 164 13.42 -7.57 10.86
N GLY A 165 12.38 -7.94 11.60
CA GLY A 165 12.49 -8.82 12.77
C GLY A 165 12.95 -10.24 12.41
N GLY A 166 12.44 -10.82 11.32
CA GLY A 166 12.81 -12.16 10.85
C GLY A 166 14.27 -12.23 10.37
N VAL A 167 14.73 -11.20 9.65
CA VAL A 167 16.14 -11.07 9.23
C VAL A 167 17.06 -10.90 10.44
N THR A 168 16.66 -10.10 11.44
CA THR A 168 17.41 -9.94 12.70
C THR A 168 17.63 -11.27 13.41
N ALA A 169 16.58 -12.11 13.53
CA ALA A 169 16.67 -13.41 14.18
C ALA A 169 17.57 -14.41 13.42
N LEU A 170 17.62 -14.33 12.09
CA LEU A 170 18.51 -15.15 11.25
C LEU A 170 19.97 -14.73 11.41
N LEU A 171 20.25 -13.43 11.46
CA LEU A 171 21.58 -12.89 11.65
C LEU A 171 22.17 -13.18 13.03
N THR A 172 21.33 -13.39 14.05
CA THR A 172 21.78 -13.86 15.38
C THR A 172 22.04 -15.37 15.43
N SER A 173 21.66 -16.12 14.40
CA SER A 173 21.75 -17.59 14.36
C SER A 173 22.83 -18.12 13.40
N ASP A 174 23.69 -17.24 12.84
CA ASP A 174 24.76 -17.54 11.87
C ASP A 174 24.35 -18.39 10.64
N LYS A 175 23.03 -18.42 10.31
CA LYS A 175 22.50 -19.20 9.19
C LYS A 175 22.30 -18.33 7.94
N PRO A 176 22.69 -18.80 6.74
CA PRO A 176 22.49 -18.06 5.50
C PRO A 176 20.99 -17.86 5.19
N ILE A 177 20.61 -16.61 4.90
CA ILE A 177 19.22 -16.16 4.72
C ILE A 177 18.49 -16.92 3.60
N PHE A 178 19.19 -17.33 2.55
CA PHE A 178 18.60 -17.99 1.38
C PHE A 178 18.38 -19.50 1.54
N GLU A 179 18.85 -20.11 2.63
CA GLU A 179 18.59 -21.53 2.89
C GLU A 179 17.27 -21.78 3.61
N SER A 180 16.70 -20.75 4.24
CA SER A 180 15.42 -20.88 4.95
C SER A 180 14.24 -20.71 3.98
N PRO A 181 13.40 -21.75 3.78
CA PRO A 181 12.20 -21.62 2.94
C PRO A 181 11.26 -20.53 3.44
N HIS A 182 11.21 -20.29 4.76
CA HIS A 182 10.47 -19.19 5.35
C HIS A 182 11.02 -17.83 4.90
N ALA A 183 12.33 -17.62 4.98
CA ALA A 183 12.94 -16.35 4.57
C ALA A 183 12.76 -16.08 3.06
N VAL A 184 13.00 -17.08 2.22
CA VAL A 184 12.87 -16.96 0.76
C VAL A 184 11.42 -16.65 0.36
N THR A 185 10.44 -17.38 0.91
CA THR A 185 9.03 -17.12 0.62
C THR A 185 8.59 -15.74 1.13
N GLY A 186 9.17 -15.24 2.23
CA GLY A 186 8.91 -13.90 2.75
C GLY A 186 9.39 -12.80 1.81
N ILE A 187 10.62 -12.92 1.29
CA ILE A 187 11.21 -11.97 0.34
C ILE A 187 10.39 -11.95 -0.96
N ILE A 188 10.07 -13.12 -1.52
CA ILE A 188 9.25 -13.23 -2.73
C ILE A 188 7.86 -12.64 -2.48
N GLY A 189 7.24 -12.96 -1.34
CA GLY A 189 5.93 -12.44 -0.97
C GLY A 189 5.90 -10.91 -0.87
N LEU A 190 6.91 -10.29 -0.24
CA LEU A 190 7.00 -8.84 -0.10
C LEU A 190 7.26 -8.15 -1.46
N ALA A 191 8.08 -8.75 -2.32
CA ALA A 191 8.31 -8.26 -3.68
C ALA A 191 7.01 -8.31 -4.52
N LEU A 192 6.29 -9.44 -4.48
CA LEU A 192 5.00 -9.57 -5.17
C LEU A 192 3.94 -8.61 -4.61
N LEU A 193 3.91 -8.40 -3.29
CA LEU A 193 3.00 -7.45 -2.65
C LEU A 193 3.31 -6.00 -3.05
N THR A 194 4.58 -5.67 -3.26
CA THR A 194 5.00 -4.37 -3.81
C THR A 194 4.42 -4.18 -5.21
N ILE A 195 4.60 -5.17 -6.09
CA ILE A 195 4.04 -5.14 -7.45
C ILE A 195 2.51 -5.00 -7.38
N GLN A 196 1.86 -5.82 -6.55
CA GLN A 196 0.42 -5.80 -6.31
C GLN A 196 -0.11 -4.43 -5.86
N SER A 197 0.67 -3.67 -5.08
CA SER A 197 0.30 -2.33 -4.62
C SER A 197 0.34 -1.26 -5.72
N ILE A 198 1.17 -1.46 -6.75
CA ILE A 198 1.35 -0.53 -7.87
C ILE A 198 0.30 -0.80 -8.95
N LEU A 199 -0.09 -2.05 -9.18
CA LEU A 199 -1.05 -2.46 -10.21
C LEU A 199 -2.33 -1.59 -10.31
N PRO A 200 -2.97 -1.19 -9.19
CA PRO A 200 -4.16 -0.35 -9.24
C PRO A 200 -3.98 1.00 -9.93
N THR A 201 -2.77 1.57 -9.89
CA THR A 201 -2.46 2.85 -10.55
C THR A 201 -2.49 2.75 -12.09
N LEU A 202 -2.43 1.53 -12.62
CA LEU A 202 -2.40 1.25 -14.05
C LEU A 202 -3.76 0.79 -14.59
N PHE A 203 -4.81 0.80 -13.77
CA PHE A 203 -6.14 0.32 -14.20
C PHE A 203 -6.79 1.19 -15.28
N GLU A 204 -6.41 2.47 -15.36
CA GLU A 204 -6.91 3.38 -16.38
C GLU A 204 -6.46 2.90 -17.77
N GLY A 205 -7.43 2.67 -18.67
CA GLY A 205 -7.15 2.20 -20.02
C GLY A 205 -7.00 0.68 -20.20
N ASN A 206 -6.97 -0.12 -19.13
CA ASN A 206 -6.92 -1.58 -19.26
C ASN A 206 -7.73 -2.34 -18.18
N PRO A 207 -9.00 -2.69 -18.47
CA PRO A 207 -9.85 -3.44 -17.55
C PRO A 207 -9.30 -4.82 -17.14
N SER A 208 -8.46 -5.44 -17.98
CA SER A 208 -7.89 -6.78 -17.70
C SER A 208 -6.96 -6.77 -16.48
N LEU A 209 -6.32 -5.64 -16.17
CA LEU A 209 -5.42 -5.51 -15.03
C LEU A 209 -6.13 -5.67 -13.69
N ARG A 210 -7.44 -5.42 -13.63
CA ARG A 210 -8.25 -5.67 -12.41
C ARG A 210 -8.39 -7.16 -12.13
N ASN A 211 -8.50 -7.98 -13.18
CA ASN A 211 -8.49 -9.43 -13.04
C ASN A 211 -7.10 -9.95 -12.69
N ALA A 212 -6.04 -9.40 -13.31
CA ALA A 212 -4.66 -9.72 -12.97
C ALA A 212 -4.35 -9.38 -11.50
N HIS A 213 -4.75 -8.21 -11.02
CA HIS A 213 -4.63 -7.80 -9.61
C HIS A 213 -5.37 -8.77 -8.69
N GLY A 214 -6.62 -9.15 -9.01
CA GLY A 214 -7.36 -10.11 -8.21
C GLY A 214 -6.69 -11.50 -8.14
N LEU A 215 -6.20 -12.00 -9.27
CA LEU A 215 -5.53 -13.30 -9.36
C LEU A 215 -4.17 -13.28 -8.64
N LEU A 216 -3.35 -12.27 -8.91
CA LEU A 216 -2.05 -12.08 -8.27
C LEU A 216 -2.21 -11.92 -6.76
N GLY A 217 -3.15 -11.09 -6.31
CA GLY A 217 -3.46 -10.91 -4.88
C GLY A 217 -3.88 -12.22 -4.20
N SER A 218 -4.73 -13.02 -4.86
CA SER A 218 -5.11 -14.34 -4.34
C SER A 218 -3.92 -15.29 -4.24
N GLY A 219 -3.04 -15.30 -5.26
CA GLY A 219 -1.81 -16.09 -5.24
C GLY A 219 -0.83 -15.66 -4.14
N ILE A 220 -0.69 -14.35 -3.91
CA ILE A 220 0.13 -13.79 -2.83
C ILE A 220 -0.39 -14.24 -1.46
N MET A 221 -1.72 -14.24 -1.25
CA MET A 221 -2.29 -14.74 0.01
C MET A 221 -1.99 -16.22 0.24
N THR A 222 -2.11 -17.06 -0.79
CA THR A 222 -1.74 -18.47 -0.70
C THR A 222 -0.25 -18.63 -0.36
N LEU A 223 0.63 -17.85 -1.02
CA LEU A 223 2.05 -17.83 -0.70
C LEU A 223 2.31 -17.44 0.76
N PHE A 224 1.58 -16.46 1.30
CA PHE A 224 1.76 -16.06 2.70
C PHE A 224 1.24 -17.10 3.70
N LEU A 225 0.23 -17.90 3.35
CA LEU A 225 -0.18 -19.05 4.16
C LEU A 225 0.90 -20.13 4.19
N ILE A 226 1.54 -20.40 3.05
CA ILE A 226 2.69 -21.31 2.97
C ILE A 226 3.88 -20.75 3.77
N HIS A 227 4.17 -19.46 3.62
CA HIS A 227 5.21 -18.77 4.38
C HIS A 227 4.97 -18.86 5.90
N ALA A 228 3.72 -18.69 6.35
CA ALA A 228 3.33 -18.84 7.75
C ALA A 228 3.49 -20.28 8.24
N ALA A 229 3.16 -21.28 7.41
CA ALA A 229 3.39 -22.69 7.74
C ALA A 229 4.89 -22.99 7.92
N PHE A 230 5.76 -22.49 7.03
CA PHE A 230 7.21 -22.60 7.21
C PHE A 230 7.72 -21.85 8.45
N GLY A 231 7.14 -20.69 8.77
CA GLY A 231 7.48 -19.93 9.97
C GLY A 231 7.10 -20.67 11.25
N LEU A 232 5.92 -21.29 11.28
CA LEU A 232 5.47 -22.11 12.40
C LEU A 232 6.34 -23.37 12.56
N GLN A 233 6.65 -24.05 11.45
CA GLN A 233 7.57 -25.20 11.46
C GLN A 233 8.94 -24.81 12.01
N LEU A 234 9.47 -23.66 11.61
CA LEU A 234 10.75 -23.16 12.11
C LEU A 234 10.66 -22.85 13.60
N GLY A 235 9.60 -22.15 14.05
CA GLY A 235 9.39 -21.81 15.45
C GLY A 235 9.22 -23.01 16.38
N LEU A 236 8.65 -24.12 15.89
CA LEU A 236 8.52 -25.38 16.63
C LEU A 236 9.78 -26.26 16.59
N SER A 237 10.75 -25.94 15.73
CA SER A 237 12.01 -26.69 15.59
C SER A 237 13.15 -26.20 16.48
N PHE A 238 12.90 -25.16 17.29
CA PHE A 238 13.82 -24.65 18.32
C PHE A 238 13.78 -25.49 19.59
#